data_AF-A0A3L7R9N5-F1
#
_entry.id   AF-A0A3L7R9N5-F1
#
_cell.length_a   1.000
_cell.length_b   1.000
_cell.length_c   1.000
_cell.angle_alpha   90.00
_cell.angle_beta   90.00
_cell.angle_gamma   90.00
#
_symmetry.space_group_name_H-M   'P 1'
#
loop_
_entity.id
_entity.type
_entity.pdbx_description
1 polymer ?
#
loop_
_entity_poly.entity_id
_entity_poly.type
_entity_poly.pdbx_seq_one_letter_code
_entity_poly.pdbx_strand_id
1 'polypeptide(L)'
;MSDAEAFHNRCRSLENAFFSDLDQKLIRELQEKLTVEEAVSKLRAESGIQDEATLKALQGLGITPEALSAFRILPLVAVAWADGQADPMEVTAVRMVAQKHLAADSEASKLLERWLKEGPTQEMISTWESCAGAVFSSIGSKQSQDLKAQLIEEVNDVAKASGGVFGFAATAKSESDTIARIKRSLGL
;
A
#
# COMPACT_ATOMS: atom_id res chain seq x y z
N MET A 1 -4.29 -2.00 -26.47
CA MET A 1 -4.41 -1.85 -25.01
C MET A 1 -4.12 -0.40 -24.70
N SER A 2 -5.05 0.29 -24.05
CA SER A 2 -4.81 1.66 -23.57
C SER A 2 -3.96 1.63 -22.29
N ASP A 3 -3.26 2.72 -21.99
CA ASP A 3 -2.47 2.83 -20.75
C ASP A 3 -3.33 2.63 -19.49
N ALA A 4 -4.60 3.02 -19.55
CA ALA A 4 -5.59 2.81 -18.49
C ALA A 4 -5.95 1.32 -18.27
N GLU A 5 -6.03 0.51 -19.34
CA GLU A 5 -6.27 -0.95 -19.21
C GLU A 5 -5.04 -1.67 -18.64
N ALA A 6 -3.84 -1.30 -19.10
CA ALA A 6 -2.60 -1.86 -18.58
C ALA A 6 -2.36 -1.47 -17.10
N PHE A 7 -2.83 -0.30 -16.70
CA PHE A 7 -2.87 0.14 -15.32
C PHE A 7 -3.85 -0.69 -14.48
N HIS A 8 -5.11 -0.74 -14.91
CA HIS A 8 -6.17 -1.46 -14.21
C HIS A 8 -5.80 -2.92 -13.98
N ASN A 9 -5.22 -3.58 -14.99
CA ASN A 9 -4.78 -4.97 -14.86
C ASN A 9 -3.65 -5.16 -13.84
N ARG A 10 -2.74 -4.18 -13.68
CA ARG A 10 -1.65 -4.27 -12.70
C ARG A 10 -2.16 -4.13 -11.27
N CYS A 11 -3.05 -3.18 -11.02
CA CYS A 11 -3.60 -2.99 -9.68
C CYS A 11 -4.69 -4.04 -9.36
N ARG A 12 -5.37 -4.61 -10.37
CA ARG A 12 -6.16 -5.84 -10.21
C ARG A 12 -5.29 -7.06 -9.90
N SER A 13 -4.12 -7.19 -10.53
CA SER A 13 -3.16 -8.25 -10.18
C SER A 13 -2.68 -8.11 -8.75
N LEU A 14 -2.55 -6.87 -8.28
CA LEU A 14 -2.22 -6.55 -6.91
C LEU A 14 -3.35 -6.99 -5.95
N GLU A 15 -4.60 -6.60 -6.22
CA GLU A 15 -5.78 -7.11 -5.50
C GLU A 15 -5.83 -8.64 -5.48
N ASN A 16 -5.55 -9.29 -6.60
CA ASN A 16 -5.57 -10.75 -6.72
C ASN A 16 -4.46 -11.42 -5.89
N ALA A 17 -3.28 -10.79 -5.81
CA ALA A 17 -2.18 -11.26 -4.98
C ALA A 17 -2.48 -11.09 -3.48
N PHE A 18 -3.47 -10.26 -3.12
CA PHE A 18 -3.78 -9.89 -1.74
C PHE A 18 -5.00 -10.63 -1.18
N PHE A 19 -6.04 -10.81 -1.99
CA PHE A 19 -7.30 -11.40 -1.58
C PHE A 19 -7.44 -12.83 -2.10
N SER A 20 -7.88 -13.75 -1.24
CA SER A 20 -8.23 -15.10 -1.70
C SER A 20 -9.39 -15.04 -2.71
N ASP A 21 -9.56 -16.06 -3.55
CA ASP A 21 -10.66 -16.11 -4.52
C ASP A 21 -12.05 -15.88 -3.89
N LEU A 22 -12.23 -16.28 -2.62
CA LEU A 22 -13.47 -16.10 -1.88
C LEU A 22 -13.68 -14.63 -1.47
N ASP A 23 -12.63 -14.00 -0.94
CA ASP A 23 -12.64 -12.58 -0.55
C ASP A 23 -12.81 -11.69 -1.78
N GLN A 24 -12.15 -12.02 -2.90
CA GLN A 24 -12.28 -11.25 -4.14
C GLN A 24 -13.70 -11.25 -4.70
N LYS A 25 -14.46 -12.35 -4.54
CA LYS A 25 -15.87 -12.38 -4.98
C LYS A 25 -16.73 -11.49 -4.10
N LEU A 26 -16.57 -11.57 -2.79
CA LEU A 26 -17.34 -10.78 -1.84
C LEU A 26 -17.02 -9.28 -1.98
N ILE A 27 -15.74 -8.94 -2.12
CA ILE A 27 -15.26 -7.58 -2.35
C ILE A 27 -15.84 -7.02 -3.66
N ARG A 28 -15.84 -7.80 -4.75
CA ARG A 28 -16.46 -7.39 -6.02
C ARG A 28 -17.96 -7.14 -5.88
N GLU A 29 -18.69 -8.05 -5.24
CA GLU A 29 -20.13 -7.87 -5.02
C GLU A 29 -20.46 -6.65 -4.15
N LEU A 30 -19.60 -6.29 -3.20
CA LEU A 30 -19.73 -5.08 -2.39
C LEU A 30 -19.40 -3.82 -3.21
N GLN A 31 -18.40 -3.89 -4.09
CA GLN A 31 -17.99 -2.79 -4.95
C GLN A 31 -19.01 -2.48 -6.04
N GLU A 32 -19.62 -3.49 -6.66
CA GLU A 32 -20.69 -3.32 -7.65
C GLU A 32 -21.92 -2.62 -7.04
N LYS A 33 -22.07 -2.64 -5.72
CA LYS A 33 -23.17 -2.00 -4.99
C LYS A 33 -22.85 -0.57 -4.52
N LEU A 34 -21.59 -0.13 -4.61
CA LEU A 34 -21.19 1.24 -4.24
C LEU A 34 -21.47 2.22 -5.38
N THR A 35 -22.05 3.37 -5.05
CA THR A 35 -22.10 4.51 -5.97
C THR A 35 -20.71 5.12 -6.17
N VAL A 36 -20.53 5.88 -7.26
CA VAL A 36 -19.28 6.60 -7.52
C VAL A 36 -18.96 7.57 -6.37
N GLU A 37 -19.97 8.29 -5.88
CA GLU A 37 -19.84 9.20 -4.74
C GLU A 37 -19.42 8.49 -3.45
N GLU A 38 -19.99 7.31 -3.15
CA GLU A 38 -19.59 6.52 -1.98
C GLU A 38 -18.17 5.96 -2.11
N ALA A 39 -17.79 5.48 -3.29
CA ALA A 39 -16.44 5.00 -3.56
C ALA A 39 -15.40 6.13 -3.42
N VAL A 40 -15.68 7.31 -3.99
CA VAL A 40 -14.82 8.49 -3.87
C VAL A 40 -14.70 8.96 -2.42
N SER A 41 -15.81 8.93 -1.65
CA SER A 41 -15.81 9.29 -0.24
C SER A 41 -14.96 8.34 0.61
N LYS A 42 -15.08 7.03 0.38
CA LYS A 42 -14.23 6.03 1.04
C LYS A 42 -12.76 6.16 0.65
N LEU A 43 -12.47 6.30 -0.63
CA LEU A 43 -11.11 6.54 -1.12
C LEU A 43 -10.51 7.80 -0.46
N ARG A 44 -11.28 8.88 -0.30
CA ARG A 44 -10.84 10.09 0.41
C ARG A 44 -10.45 9.79 1.86
N ALA A 45 -11.30 9.04 2.57
CA ALA A 45 -11.09 8.71 3.98
C ALA A 45 -9.86 7.82 4.20
N GLU A 46 -9.63 6.83 3.34
CA GLU A 46 -8.54 5.85 3.49
C GLU A 46 -7.20 6.33 2.91
N SER A 47 -7.23 7.19 1.89
CA SER A 47 -6.02 7.70 1.24
C SER A 47 -5.54 9.05 1.79
N GLY A 48 -6.41 9.81 2.44
CA GLY A 48 -6.14 11.20 2.82
C GLY A 48 -6.05 12.17 1.62
N ILE A 49 -6.25 11.69 0.38
CA ILE A 49 -6.25 12.53 -0.82
C ILE A 49 -7.50 13.40 -0.80
N GLN A 50 -7.32 14.72 -0.78
CA GLN A 50 -8.43 15.67 -0.78
C GLN A 50 -8.93 16.01 -2.21
N ASP A 51 -8.06 15.84 -3.22
CA ASP A 51 -8.40 16.18 -4.59
C ASP A 51 -9.40 15.19 -5.19
N GLU A 52 -10.61 15.70 -5.44
CA GLU A 52 -11.71 14.91 -5.96
C GLU A 52 -11.47 14.40 -7.38
N ALA A 53 -10.73 15.15 -8.20
CA ALA A 53 -10.37 14.72 -9.55
C ALA A 53 -9.47 13.48 -9.52
N THR A 54 -8.46 13.48 -8.63
CA THR A 54 -7.61 12.31 -8.39
C THR A 54 -8.43 11.14 -7.86
N LEU A 55 -9.31 11.34 -6.88
CA LEU A 55 -10.15 10.26 -6.33
C LEU A 55 -11.09 9.66 -7.38
N LYS A 56 -11.71 10.49 -8.23
CA LYS A 56 -12.53 10.04 -9.37
C LYS A 56 -11.69 9.32 -10.42
N ALA A 57 -10.45 9.74 -10.66
CA ALA A 57 -9.54 9.04 -11.54
C ALA A 57 -9.18 7.65 -10.97
N LEU A 58 -8.83 7.56 -9.69
CA LEU A 58 -8.56 6.28 -9.01
C LEU A 58 -9.78 5.34 -9.09
N GLN A 59 -10.98 5.86 -8.80
CA GLN A 59 -12.24 5.10 -8.91
C GLN A 59 -12.52 4.66 -10.34
N GLY A 60 -12.35 5.54 -11.33
CA GLY A 60 -12.57 5.25 -12.74
C GLY A 60 -11.55 4.23 -13.30
N LEU A 61 -10.39 4.14 -12.67
CA LEU A 61 -9.40 3.10 -12.89
C LEU A 61 -9.70 1.83 -12.08
N GLY A 62 -10.85 1.74 -11.42
CA GLY A 62 -11.28 0.60 -10.62
C GLY A 62 -10.41 0.34 -9.40
N ILE A 63 -9.69 1.34 -8.90
CA ILE A 63 -8.99 1.22 -7.63
C ILE A 63 -10.01 1.35 -6.52
N THR A 64 -9.99 0.35 -5.67
CA THR A 64 -10.94 0.21 -4.59
C THR A 64 -10.30 0.74 -3.30
N PRO A 65 -11.10 1.19 -2.32
CA PRO A 65 -10.57 1.59 -1.02
C PRO A 65 -9.67 0.50 -0.42
N GLU A 66 -10.12 -0.76 -0.52
CA GLU A 66 -9.39 -1.92 -0.04
C GLU A 66 -8.04 -2.11 -0.75
N ALA A 67 -7.99 -1.96 -2.08
CA ALA A 67 -6.75 -2.03 -2.84
C ALA A 67 -5.79 -0.90 -2.51
N LEU A 68 -6.31 0.30 -2.24
CA LEU A 68 -5.50 1.44 -1.86
C LEU A 68 -4.94 1.29 -0.46
N SER A 69 -5.73 0.77 0.48
CA SER A 69 -5.27 0.37 1.81
C SER A 69 -4.16 -0.67 1.72
N ALA A 70 -4.35 -1.74 0.94
CA ALA A 70 -3.35 -2.77 0.72
C ALA A 70 -2.07 -2.21 0.05
N PHE A 71 -2.22 -1.28 -0.89
CA PHE A 71 -1.11 -0.57 -1.53
C PHE A 71 -0.30 0.28 -0.54
N ARG A 72 -0.91 0.86 0.49
CA ARG A 72 -0.19 1.63 1.53
C ARG A 72 0.46 0.73 2.60
N ILE A 73 -0.19 -0.39 2.93
CA ILE A 73 0.28 -1.30 3.97
C ILE A 73 1.50 -2.12 3.52
N LEU A 74 1.49 -2.61 2.27
CA LEU A 74 2.51 -3.57 1.80
C LEU A 74 3.95 -3.04 1.96
N PRO A 75 4.26 -1.77 1.60
CA PRO A 75 5.60 -1.20 1.80
C PRO A 75 6.05 -1.19 3.27
N LEU A 76 5.14 -0.93 4.21
CA LEU A 76 5.45 -0.91 5.65
C LEU A 76 5.85 -2.30 6.13
N VAL A 77 5.09 -3.32 5.73
CA VAL A 77 5.40 -4.71 6.07
C VAL A 77 6.68 -5.17 5.36
N ALA A 78 6.89 -4.79 4.10
CA ALA A 78 8.09 -5.15 3.35
C ALA A 78 9.37 -4.62 4.00
N VAL A 79 9.32 -3.42 4.62
CA VAL A 79 10.44 -2.85 5.37
C VAL A 79 10.70 -3.64 6.64
N ALA A 80 9.65 -3.95 7.41
CA ALA A 80 9.77 -4.77 8.62
C ALA A 80 10.25 -6.20 8.34
N TRP A 81 10.00 -6.74 7.14
CA TRP A 81 10.43 -8.08 6.72
C TRP A 81 11.70 -8.08 5.85
N ALA A 82 12.43 -6.97 5.82
CA ALA A 82 13.50 -6.76 4.83
C ALA A 82 14.65 -7.78 4.95
N ASP A 83 14.91 -8.32 6.14
CA ASP A 83 15.92 -9.35 6.39
C ASP A 83 15.36 -10.79 6.35
N GLY A 84 14.07 -10.95 6.06
CA GLY A 84 13.37 -12.23 5.98
C GLY A 84 12.59 -12.62 7.24
N GLN A 85 12.59 -11.79 8.28
CA GLN A 85 11.77 -11.93 9.49
C GLN A 85 11.34 -10.53 9.96
N ALA A 86 10.32 -10.45 10.81
CA ALA A 86 9.97 -9.20 11.50
C ALA A 86 9.98 -9.45 13.01
N ASP A 87 10.76 -8.66 13.75
CA ASP A 87 10.84 -8.75 15.19
C ASP A 87 9.64 -8.06 15.88
N PRO A 88 9.39 -8.33 17.19
CA PRO A 88 8.25 -7.74 17.89
C PRO A 88 8.21 -6.20 17.91
N MET A 89 9.36 -5.53 17.88
CA MET A 89 9.46 -4.07 17.83
C MET A 89 9.08 -3.54 16.44
N GLU A 90 9.58 -4.18 15.38
CA GLU A 90 9.22 -3.87 13.99
C GLU A 90 7.73 -4.06 13.73
N VAL A 91 7.17 -5.19 14.18
CA VAL A 91 5.74 -5.48 14.09
C VAL A 91 4.91 -4.41 14.81
N THR A 92 5.36 -3.98 16.00
CA THR A 92 4.69 -2.92 16.77
C THR A 92 4.78 -1.57 16.05
N ALA A 93 5.94 -1.24 15.49
CA ALA A 93 6.16 -0.02 14.71
C ALA A 93 5.24 0.06 13.50
N VAL A 94 5.13 -1.02 12.72
CA VAL A 94 4.22 -1.08 11.57
C VAL A 94 2.78 -0.87 12.00
N ARG A 95 2.31 -1.54 13.07
CA ARG A 95 0.94 -1.32 13.58
C ARG A 95 0.69 0.13 13.95
N MET A 96 1.61 0.75 14.69
CA MET A 96 1.47 2.14 15.12
C MET A 96 1.38 3.10 13.93
N VAL A 97 2.21 2.90 12.90
CA VAL A 97 2.19 3.74 11.70
C VAL A 97 0.92 3.50 10.89
N ALA A 98 0.54 2.24 10.67
CA ALA A 98 -0.65 1.88 9.91
C ALA A 98 -1.95 2.40 10.57
N GLN A 99 -2.07 2.32 11.89
CA GLN A 99 -3.24 2.80 12.64
C GLN A 99 -3.48 4.32 12.53
N LYS A 100 -2.52 5.11 12.01
CA LYS A 100 -2.75 6.53 11.69
C LYS A 100 -3.80 6.71 10.58
N HIS A 101 -3.96 5.71 9.71
CA HIS A 101 -4.80 5.78 8.50
C HIS A 101 -5.74 4.59 8.32
N LEU A 102 -5.50 3.48 9.03
CA LEU A 102 -6.40 2.33 9.05
C LEU A 102 -7.41 2.45 10.17
N ALA A 103 -8.69 2.30 9.83
CA ALA A 103 -9.73 2.13 10.84
C ALA A 103 -9.54 0.82 11.62
N ALA A 104 -9.70 0.90 12.95
CA ALA A 104 -9.73 -0.28 13.82
C ALA A 104 -10.84 -1.24 13.36
N ASP A 105 -10.56 -2.54 13.39
CA ASP A 105 -11.46 -3.64 12.98
C ASP A 105 -11.86 -3.67 11.49
N SER A 106 -11.21 -2.86 10.64
CA SER A 106 -11.39 -2.93 9.19
C SER A 106 -10.78 -4.20 8.58
N GLU A 107 -11.25 -4.57 7.38
CA GLU A 107 -10.61 -5.65 6.59
C GLU A 107 -9.13 -5.32 6.28
N ALA A 108 -8.80 -4.04 6.08
CA ALA A 108 -7.42 -3.58 5.96
C ALA A 108 -6.59 -3.86 7.22
N SER A 109 -7.18 -3.72 8.42
CA SER A 109 -6.50 -4.05 9.67
C SER A 109 -6.27 -5.55 9.82
N LYS A 110 -7.22 -6.40 9.39
CA LYS A 110 -7.03 -7.86 9.38
C LYS A 110 -5.97 -8.29 8.38
N LEU A 111 -5.95 -7.65 7.21
CA LEU A 111 -4.93 -7.85 6.17
C LEU A 111 -3.53 -7.53 6.69
N LEU A 112 -3.38 -6.39 7.37
CA LEU A 112 -2.13 -6.00 8.01
C LEU A 112 -1.63 -7.08 8.98
N GLU A 113 -2.48 -7.56 9.89
CA GLU A 113 -2.09 -8.60 10.85
C GLU A 113 -1.65 -9.90 10.18
N ARG A 114 -2.32 -10.28 9.08
CA ARG A 114 -1.93 -11.45 8.29
C ARG A 114 -0.54 -11.27 7.69
N TRP A 115 -0.27 -10.13 7.06
CA TRP A 115 1.03 -9.88 6.42
C TRP A 115 2.16 -9.70 7.42
N LEU A 116 1.88 -9.11 8.59
CA LEU A 116 2.87 -9.05 9.67
C LEU A 116 3.28 -10.44 10.17
N LYS A 117 2.39 -11.43 10.08
CA LYS A 117 2.66 -12.81 10.49
C LYS A 117 3.36 -13.64 9.42
N GLU A 118 2.93 -13.51 8.16
CA GLU A 118 3.37 -14.37 7.05
C GLU A 118 4.51 -13.77 6.22
N GLY A 119 4.68 -12.45 6.30
CA GLY A 119 5.55 -11.68 5.41
C GLY A 119 4.98 -11.56 3.99
N PRO A 120 5.34 -10.51 3.25
CA PRO A 120 4.96 -10.37 1.86
C PRO A 120 5.79 -11.33 0.98
N THR A 121 5.15 -11.96 -0.01
CA THR A 121 5.89 -12.75 -1.01
C THR A 121 6.64 -11.83 -1.99
N GLN A 122 7.68 -12.36 -2.64
CA GLN A 122 8.40 -11.61 -3.68
C GLN A 122 7.49 -11.20 -4.85
N GLU A 123 6.51 -12.03 -5.18
CA GLU A 123 5.50 -11.72 -6.19
C GLU A 123 4.64 -10.51 -5.79
N MET A 124 4.17 -10.46 -4.54
CA MET A 124 3.42 -9.31 -4.02
C MET A 124 4.23 -8.02 -4.09
N ILE A 125 5.51 -8.06 -3.68
CA ILE A 125 6.40 -6.90 -3.75
C ILE A 125 6.59 -6.44 -5.20
N SER A 126 6.91 -7.36 -6.12
CA SER A 126 7.14 -7.01 -7.53
C SER A 126 5.88 -6.45 -8.21
N THR A 127 4.70 -6.99 -7.86
CA THR A 127 3.40 -6.51 -8.34
C THR A 127 3.13 -5.11 -7.81
N TRP A 128 3.46 -4.85 -6.54
CA TRP A 128 3.34 -3.54 -5.94
C TRP A 128 4.24 -2.52 -6.61
N GLU A 129 5.51 -2.84 -6.85
CA GLU A 129 6.47 -1.94 -7.54
C GLU A 129 5.96 -1.56 -8.94
N SER A 130 5.39 -2.53 -9.66
CA SER A 130 4.81 -2.31 -10.99
C SER A 130 3.54 -1.46 -10.98
N CYS A 131 2.61 -1.72 -10.04
CA CYS A 131 1.40 -0.89 -9.86
C CYS A 131 1.81 0.52 -9.41
N ALA A 132 2.73 0.67 -8.45
CA ALA A 132 3.22 1.98 -7.96
C ALA A 132 3.80 2.83 -9.10
N GLY A 133 4.68 2.27 -9.91
CA GLY A 133 5.25 2.98 -11.07
C GLY A 133 4.17 3.42 -12.06
N ALA A 134 3.16 2.58 -12.30
CA ALA A 134 2.05 2.91 -13.20
C ALA A 134 1.10 3.97 -12.62
N VAL A 135 0.72 3.86 -11.33
CA VAL A 135 -0.14 4.83 -10.60
C VAL A 135 0.48 6.22 -10.71
N PHE A 136 1.74 6.31 -10.31
CA PHE A 136 2.39 7.59 -10.10
C PHE A 136 2.97 8.22 -11.36
N SER A 137 3.04 7.48 -12.46
CA SER A 137 3.30 8.04 -13.80
C SER A 137 2.03 8.58 -14.46
N SER A 138 0.84 8.17 -13.99
CA SER A 138 -0.44 8.49 -14.62
C SER A 138 -1.23 9.61 -13.91
N ILE A 139 -0.93 9.90 -12.64
CA ILE A 139 -1.62 10.94 -11.85
C ILE A 139 -0.86 12.28 -11.94
N GLY A 140 -1.61 13.39 -11.95
CA GLY A 140 -1.07 14.75 -11.99
C GLY A 140 -0.09 15.07 -10.84
N SER A 141 0.79 16.04 -11.09
CA SER A 141 2.08 16.17 -10.38
C SER A 141 2.02 16.61 -8.92
N LYS A 142 0.96 17.24 -8.41
CA LYS A 142 0.98 17.77 -7.03
C LYS A 142 0.50 16.75 -5.99
N GLN A 143 -0.69 16.20 -6.14
CA GLN A 143 -1.25 15.24 -5.19
C GLN A 143 -0.58 13.87 -5.26
N SER A 144 -0.05 13.50 -6.43
CA SER A 144 0.86 12.36 -6.56
C SER A 144 2.09 12.54 -5.68
N GLN A 145 2.64 13.74 -5.56
CA GLN A 145 3.84 13.99 -4.75
C GLN A 145 3.52 13.92 -3.26
N ASP A 146 2.36 14.43 -2.84
CA ASP A 146 1.93 14.36 -1.44
C ASP A 146 1.73 12.89 -0.99
N LEU A 147 1.09 12.05 -1.82
CA LEU A 147 0.90 10.63 -1.50
C LEU A 147 2.25 9.87 -1.46
N LYS A 148 3.16 10.16 -2.39
CA LYS A 148 4.51 9.59 -2.38
C LYS A 148 5.29 10.01 -1.13
N ALA A 149 5.24 11.29 -0.78
CA ALA A 149 5.93 11.84 0.37
C ALA A 149 5.41 11.22 1.67
N GLN A 150 4.08 11.11 1.83
CA GLN A 150 3.46 10.45 2.98
C GLN A 150 3.87 8.99 3.08
N LEU A 151 3.78 8.22 1.99
CA LEU A 151 4.15 6.80 2.03
C LEU A 151 5.62 6.60 2.39
N ILE A 152 6.51 7.46 1.88
CA ILE A 152 7.92 7.43 2.26
C ILE A 152 8.13 7.85 3.71
N GLU A 153 7.42 8.85 4.20
CA GLU A 153 7.47 9.26 5.62
C GLU A 153 7.06 8.09 6.53
N GLU A 154 5.94 7.44 6.24
CA GLU A 154 5.43 6.27 6.98
C GLU A 154 6.45 5.11 6.99
N VAL A 155 7.02 4.79 5.82
CA VAL A 155 8.08 3.77 5.70
C VAL A 155 9.31 4.11 6.53
N ASN A 156 9.74 5.38 6.54
CA ASN A 156 10.86 5.82 7.38
C ASN A 156 10.50 5.82 8.88
N ASP A 157 9.26 6.14 9.23
CA ASP A 157 8.77 6.09 10.61
C ASP A 157 8.84 4.66 11.16
N VAL A 158 8.48 3.65 10.35
CA VAL A 158 8.62 2.23 10.74
C VAL A 158 10.08 1.90 11.04
N ALA A 159 11.00 2.19 10.12
CA ALA A 159 12.42 1.89 10.27
C ALA A 159 13.09 2.65 11.45
N LYS A 160 12.57 3.84 11.80
CA LYS A 160 13.05 4.59 12.97
C LYS A 160 12.48 4.03 14.27
N ALA A 161 11.19 3.68 14.29
CA ALA A 161 10.49 3.22 15.48
C ALA A 161 10.90 1.80 15.91
N SER A 162 11.32 0.95 14.98
CA SER A 162 11.96 -0.34 15.28
C SER A 162 13.37 -0.19 15.86
N GLY A 163 13.95 1.02 15.82
CA GLY A 163 15.36 1.23 16.14
C GLY A 163 16.30 0.75 15.03
N GLY A 164 15.79 0.38 13.85
CA GLY A 164 16.51 -0.24 12.74
C GLY A 164 17.71 0.56 12.21
N VAL A 165 17.70 1.89 12.36
CA VAL A 165 18.87 2.72 12.02
C VAL A 165 20.04 2.55 13.02
N PHE A 166 19.82 1.96 14.20
CA PHE A 166 20.83 1.78 15.26
C PHE A 166 20.83 0.39 15.94
N GLY A 167 19.96 -0.54 15.55
CA GLY A 167 19.71 -1.82 16.26
C GLY A 167 20.70 -2.94 15.94
N PHE A 168 20.96 -3.25 14.66
CA PHE A 168 21.99 -4.20 14.22
C PHE A 168 22.43 -3.82 12.80
N ALA A 169 23.73 -3.79 12.51
CA ALA A 169 24.25 -3.19 11.26
C ALA A 169 23.81 -3.90 9.95
N ALA A 170 23.40 -5.17 10.01
CA ALA A 170 22.95 -5.94 8.84
C ALA A 170 21.47 -5.70 8.50
N THR A 171 20.58 -5.61 9.50
CA THR A 171 19.15 -5.28 9.31
C THR A 171 18.99 -3.87 8.76
N ALA A 172 19.75 -2.90 9.28
CA ALA A 172 19.77 -1.52 8.79
C ALA A 172 20.02 -1.41 7.28
N LYS A 173 20.88 -2.29 6.73
CA LYS A 173 21.18 -2.32 5.30
C LYS A 173 20.02 -2.88 4.48
N SER A 174 19.46 -4.01 4.88
CA SER A 174 18.31 -4.63 4.19
C SER A 174 17.09 -3.72 4.19
N GLU A 175 16.79 -3.07 5.32
CA GLU A 175 15.74 -2.05 5.42
C GLU A 175 16.02 -0.89 4.46
N SER A 176 17.23 -0.33 4.48
CA SER A 176 17.61 0.78 3.58
C SER A 176 17.50 0.43 2.10
N ASP A 177 17.90 -0.78 1.71
CA ASP A 177 17.81 -1.27 0.33
C ASP A 177 16.33 -1.43 -0.09
N THR A 178 15.48 -1.90 0.82
CA THR A 178 14.02 -2.01 0.60
C THR A 178 13.38 -0.62 0.45
N ILE A 179 13.74 0.33 1.32
CA ILE A 179 13.29 1.73 1.21
C ILE A 179 13.72 2.35 -0.12
N ALA A 180 14.95 2.08 -0.57
CA ALA A 180 15.46 2.57 -1.85
C ALA A 180 14.68 1.99 -3.05
N ARG A 181 14.30 0.71 -2.98
CA ARG A 181 13.42 0.08 -3.99
C ARG A 181 12.03 0.70 -4.03
N ILE A 182 11.44 0.97 -2.86
CA ILE A 182 10.14 1.64 -2.74
C ILE A 182 10.24 3.03 -3.39
N LYS A 183 11.23 3.85 -3.02
CA LYS A 183 11.46 5.19 -3.61
C LYS A 183 11.56 5.14 -5.14
N ARG A 184 12.36 4.22 -5.67
CA ARG A 184 12.52 4.03 -7.13
C ARG A 184 11.18 3.74 -7.81
N SER A 185 10.35 2.89 -7.21
CA SER A 185 9.03 2.52 -7.74
C SER A 185 8.04 3.69 -7.71
N LEU A 186 8.22 4.62 -6.77
CA LEU A 186 7.49 5.88 -6.71
C LEU A 186 8.06 6.95 -7.65
N GLY A 187 9.22 6.71 -8.28
CA GLY A 187 9.94 7.70 -9.08
C GLY A 187 10.56 8.84 -8.25
N LEU A 188 11.02 8.51 -7.04
CA LEU A 188 11.76 9.38 -6.12
C LEU A 188 13.25 9.03 -6.05
#